data_AF-Q76E46-F1
#
_entry.id   AF-Q76E46-F1
#
_cell.length_a   1.000
_cell.length_b   1.000
_cell.length_c   1.000
_cell.angle_alpha   90.00
_cell.angle_beta   90.00
_cell.angle_gamma   90.00
#
_symmetry.space_group_name_H-M   'P 1'
#
loop_
_entity.id
_entity.type
_entity.pdbx_description
1 polymer ?
#
loop_
_entity_poly.entity_id
_entity_poly.type
_entity_poly.pdbx_seq_one_letter_code
_entity_poly.pdbx_strand_id
1 'polypeptide(L)'
;VPLVMDYGIWPEQAQRHKSHMQHPTRLHLRVVTLIEHPFVFTRDVDDEGLCPAGQLCLDPLTNDSGVLDSLFETLQGENDTVPIELKKCCYGYCIDLLEKLAEDMNFDFDLYIVGDGKYGAWKNGHWKGLVKS
;
A
#
# COMPACT_ATOMS: atom_id res chain seq x y z
N VAL A 1 -26.84 -18.88 1.45
CA VAL A 1 -27.08 -18.35 2.81
C VAL A 1 -26.12 -17.20 3.00
N PRO A 2 -26.55 -15.94 2.91
CA PRO A 2 -25.65 -14.82 3.18
C PRO A 2 -25.50 -14.66 4.69
N LEU A 3 -24.26 -14.48 5.16
CA LEU A 3 -23.97 -14.17 6.55
C LEU A 3 -24.26 -12.68 6.77
N VAL A 4 -25.37 -12.40 7.44
CA VAL A 4 -25.69 -11.07 7.97
C VAL A 4 -24.88 -10.90 9.27
N MET A 5 -23.97 -9.93 9.31
CA MET A 5 -23.40 -9.48 10.59
C MET A 5 -24.42 -8.58 11.28
N ASP A 6 -24.97 -9.09 12.38
CA ASP A 6 -25.93 -8.36 13.22
C ASP A 6 -25.16 -7.45 14.19
N TYR A 7 -25.14 -6.15 13.91
CA TYR A 7 -24.59 -5.15 14.82
C TYR A 7 -25.68 -4.76 15.82
N GLY A 8 -25.48 -5.19 17.08
CA GLY A 8 -26.40 -4.91 18.18
C GLY A 8 -26.81 -3.44 18.27
N ILE A 9 -28.12 -3.20 18.17
CA ILE A 9 -28.74 -1.88 18.10
C ILE A 9 -28.93 -1.34 19.52
N TRP A 10 -28.19 -0.27 19.88
CA TRP A 10 -28.49 0.57 21.04
C TRP A 10 -29.41 1.74 20.63
N PRO A 11 -30.50 2.05 21.37
CA PRO A 11 -31.58 2.92 20.87
C PRO A 11 -31.21 4.39 20.60
N GLU A 12 -30.15 4.92 21.21
CA GLU A 12 -29.82 6.36 21.14
C GLU A 12 -29.12 6.80 19.85
N GLN A 13 -28.68 5.88 18.98
CA GLN A 13 -27.97 6.23 17.74
C GLN A 13 -28.88 6.45 16.53
N ALA A 14 -30.14 6.01 16.56
CA ALA A 14 -31.08 6.16 15.44
C ALA A 14 -31.34 7.62 15.05
N GLN A 15 -31.11 8.58 15.96
CA GLN A 15 -31.25 10.01 15.68
C GLN A 15 -29.99 10.67 15.08
N ARG A 16 -28.79 10.07 15.20
CA ARG A 16 -27.56 10.60 14.58
C ARG A 16 -27.39 10.21 13.11
N HIS A 17 -28.06 9.14 12.66
CA HIS A 17 -27.97 8.64 11.28
C HIS A 17 -28.71 9.49 10.23
N LYS A 18 -29.18 10.70 10.56
CA LYS A 18 -29.83 11.62 9.60
C LYS A 18 -29.01 12.83 9.18
N SER A 19 -27.82 13.08 9.76
CA SER A 19 -27.03 14.29 9.43
C SER A 19 -25.64 14.03 8.83
N HIS A 20 -25.28 12.80 8.48
CA HIS A 20 -23.97 12.53 7.89
C HIS A 20 -23.96 11.34 6.92
N MET A 21 -24.65 11.49 5.78
CA MET A 21 -24.21 10.78 4.56
C MET A 21 -23.01 11.51 3.96
N GLN A 22 -21.94 11.69 4.73
CA GLN A 22 -20.62 11.82 4.13
C GLN A 22 -20.22 10.40 3.77
N HIS A 23 -20.10 10.12 2.47
CA HIS A 23 -19.42 8.90 2.04
C HIS A 23 -18.06 8.89 2.75
N PRO A 24 -17.69 7.82 3.47
CA PRO A 24 -16.37 7.76 4.08
C PRO A 24 -15.34 7.98 2.97
N THR A 25 -14.47 8.97 3.14
CA THR A 25 -13.37 9.24 2.22
C THR A 25 -12.59 7.94 2.01
N ARG A 26 -12.33 7.56 0.76
CA ARG A 26 -11.50 6.38 0.45
C ARG A 26 -10.18 6.53 1.19
N LEU A 27 -9.80 5.53 1.98
CA LEU A 27 -8.57 5.55 2.75
C LEU A 27 -7.39 5.36 1.78
N HIS A 28 -6.33 6.13 1.96
CA HIS A 28 -5.07 5.98 1.22
C HIS A 28 -3.98 5.48 2.15
N LEU A 29 -3.36 4.34 1.83
CA LEU A 29 -2.34 3.69 2.64
C LEU A 29 -1.00 3.63 1.92
N ARG A 30 0.09 3.98 2.60
CA ARG A 30 1.43 3.62 2.10
C ARG A 30 1.84 2.27 2.66
N VAL A 31 1.97 1.28 1.78
CA VAL A 31 2.26 -0.12 2.10
C VAL A 31 3.73 -0.41 1.82
N VAL A 32 4.43 -0.95 2.81
CA VAL A 32 5.79 -1.46 2.65
C VAL A 32 5.76 -2.97 2.38
N THR A 33 6.63 -3.43 1.48
CA THR A 33 6.81 -4.85 1.16
C THR A 33 8.28 -5.26 1.17
N LEU A 34 8.54 -6.57 1.08
CA LEU A 34 9.86 -7.18 0.99
C LEU A 34 9.82 -8.29 -0.07
N ILE A 35 10.84 -8.34 -0.93
CA ILE A 35 10.94 -9.36 -1.99
C ILE A 35 11.32 -10.71 -1.37
N GLU A 36 10.38 -11.65 -1.36
CA GLU A 36 10.58 -13.01 -0.86
C GLU A 36 9.73 -13.97 -1.69
N HIS A 37 10.36 -14.85 -2.47
CA HIS A 37 9.63 -15.81 -3.28
C HIS A 37 9.07 -16.96 -2.41
N PRO A 38 7.83 -17.41 -2.64
CA PRO A 38 6.90 -17.03 -3.72
C PRO A 38 5.86 -15.95 -3.32
N PHE A 39 6.08 -15.24 -2.22
CA PHE A 39 5.12 -14.28 -1.68
C PHE A 39 5.11 -12.96 -2.44
N VAL A 40 6.29 -12.43 -2.76
CA VAL A 40 6.48 -11.18 -3.51
C VAL A 40 7.67 -11.33 -4.44
N PHE A 41 7.43 -11.07 -5.72
CA PHE A 41 8.40 -10.99 -6.80
C PHE A 41 8.45 -9.56 -7.35
N THR A 42 9.51 -9.24 -8.07
CA THR A 42 9.60 -8.00 -8.86
C THR A 42 10.02 -8.29 -10.30
N ARG A 43 9.61 -7.39 -11.20
CA ARG A 43 10.11 -7.28 -12.58
C ARG A 43 10.16 -5.80 -12.96
N ASP A 44 10.84 -5.49 -14.06
CA ASP A 44 10.84 -4.15 -14.61
C ASP A 44 9.45 -3.81 -15.18
N VAL A 45 9.13 -2.51 -15.17
CA VAL A 45 7.94 -1.98 -15.85
C VAL A 45 8.02 -2.25 -17.37
N ASP A 46 6.87 -2.27 -18.04
CA ASP A 46 6.85 -2.39 -19.49
C ASP A 46 7.29 -1.10 -20.20
N ASP A 47 7.28 -1.12 -21.54
CA ASP A 47 7.69 0.01 -22.38
C ASP A 47 6.81 1.27 -22.17
N GLU A 48 5.62 1.10 -21.59
CA GLU A 48 4.67 2.17 -21.27
C GLU A 48 4.78 2.61 -19.79
N GLY A 49 5.65 1.96 -19.01
CA GLY A 49 5.81 2.23 -17.57
C GLY A 49 4.73 1.59 -16.70
N LEU A 50 3.98 0.62 -17.23
CA LEU A 50 2.82 0.01 -16.60
C LEU A 50 3.12 -1.41 -16.08
N CYS A 51 2.18 -1.92 -15.28
CA CYS A 51 2.22 -3.26 -14.69
C CYS A 51 0.93 -4.04 -15.00
N PRO A 52 0.74 -4.58 -16.23
CA PRO A 52 -0.48 -5.29 -16.61
C PRO A 52 -0.80 -6.54 -15.77
N ALA A 53 0.23 -7.11 -15.13
CA ALA A 53 0.10 -8.23 -14.19
C ALA A 53 1.00 -7.96 -12.98
N GLY A 54 0.41 -7.35 -11.96
CA GLY A 54 1.06 -6.89 -10.74
C GLY A 54 0.71 -5.43 -10.42
N GLN A 55 1.35 -4.90 -9.37
CA GLN A 55 1.19 -3.53 -8.92
C GLN A 55 2.47 -2.74 -9.16
N LEU A 56 2.32 -1.50 -9.61
CA LEU A 56 3.43 -0.55 -9.66
C LEU A 56 3.92 -0.32 -8.22
N CYS A 57 5.22 -0.46 -8.00
CA CYS A 57 5.85 -0.24 -6.72
C CYS A 57 7.18 0.48 -6.91
N LEU A 58 7.60 1.20 -5.86
CA LEU A 58 8.90 1.86 -5.84
C LEU A 58 9.94 0.99 -5.13
N ASP A 59 11.17 0.95 -5.65
CA ASP A 59 12.37 0.43 -4.99
C ASP A 59 13.35 1.60 -4.70
N PRO A 60 13.03 2.48 -3.74
CA PRO A 60 13.73 3.75 -3.58
C PRO A 60 15.01 3.63 -2.73
N LEU A 61 15.32 2.44 -2.21
CA LEU A 61 16.47 2.17 -1.33
C LEU A 61 16.58 3.12 -0.13
N THR A 62 15.45 3.65 0.35
CA THR A 62 15.37 4.59 1.46
C THR A 62 14.34 4.15 2.49
N ASN A 63 14.46 4.72 3.69
CA ASN A 63 13.48 4.60 4.77
C ASN A 63 13.08 5.98 5.32
N ASP A 64 13.38 7.04 4.56
CA ASP A 64 13.01 8.42 4.87
C ASP A 64 11.59 8.68 4.36
N SER A 65 10.67 8.97 5.28
CA SER A 65 9.26 9.23 4.92
C SER A 65 9.11 10.41 3.98
N GLY A 66 9.87 11.50 4.19
CA GLY A 66 9.74 12.70 3.37
C GLY A 66 10.18 12.48 1.93
N VAL A 67 11.22 11.66 1.73
CA VAL A 67 11.63 11.22 0.38
C VAL A 67 10.55 10.36 -0.27
N LEU A 68 9.96 9.41 0.46
CA LEU A 68 8.87 8.59 -0.05
C LEU A 68 7.64 9.43 -0.41
N ASP A 69 7.25 10.38 0.44
CA ASP A 69 6.15 11.31 0.20
C ASP A 69 6.36 12.06 -1.13
N SER A 70 7.55 12.65 -1.30
CA SER A 70 7.90 13.40 -2.53
C SER A 70 7.90 12.52 -3.79
N LEU A 71 8.36 11.27 -3.68
CA LEU A 71 8.38 10.33 -4.80
C LEU A 71 6.95 9.95 -5.23
N PHE A 72 6.06 9.63 -4.29
CA PHE A 72 4.69 9.26 -4.62
C PHE A 72 3.86 10.45 -5.13
N GLU A 73 4.04 11.64 -4.56
CA GLU A 73 3.45 12.88 -5.10
C GLU A 73 3.87 13.12 -6.55
N THR A 74 5.15 12.87 -6.86
CA THR A 74 5.68 13.02 -8.23
C THR A 74 5.13 11.94 -9.17
N LEU A 75 5.00 10.70 -8.69
CA LEU A 75 4.49 9.58 -9.47
C LEU A 75 3.02 9.79 -9.87
N GLN A 76 2.22 10.38 -8.98
CA GLN A 76 0.80 10.65 -9.21
C GLN A 76 0.56 12.00 -9.94
N GLY A 77 1.58 12.84 -10.08
CA GLY A 77 1.51 14.15 -10.72
C GLY A 77 1.39 14.08 -12.25
N GLU A 78 1.06 15.21 -12.88
CA GLU A 78 0.94 15.30 -14.35
C GLU A 78 2.25 15.01 -15.09
N ASN A 79 3.38 15.27 -14.45
CA ASN A 79 4.72 15.01 -14.99
C ASN A 79 5.44 14.01 -14.08
N ASP A 80 5.24 12.74 -14.36
CA ASP A 80 6.00 11.66 -13.72
C ASP A 80 7.49 11.81 -14.06
N THR A 81 8.25 12.30 -13.09
CA THR A 81 9.71 12.45 -13.17
C THR A 81 10.45 11.47 -12.27
N VAL A 82 9.74 10.48 -11.73
CA VAL A 82 10.36 9.45 -10.90
C VAL A 82 11.30 8.62 -11.78
N PRO A 83 12.57 8.44 -11.40
CA PRO A 83 13.52 7.67 -12.20
C PRO A 83 13.03 6.24 -12.44
N ILE A 84 13.15 5.76 -13.69
CA ILE A 84 12.61 4.46 -14.11
C ILE A 84 13.24 3.29 -13.36
N GLU A 85 14.50 3.43 -12.93
CA GLU A 85 15.22 2.45 -12.12
C GLU A 85 14.55 2.19 -10.76
N LEU A 86 13.82 3.17 -10.23
CA LEU A 86 13.07 3.04 -8.98
C LEU A 86 11.71 2.40 -9.20
N LYS A 87 11.21 2.30 -10.43
CA LYS A 87 9.90 1.74 -10.74
C LYS A 87 10.03 0.24 -10.99
N LYS A 88 9.18 -0.54 -10.31
CA LYS A 88 9.08 -1.99 -10.46
C LYS A 88 7.62 -2.40 -10.55
N CYS A 89 7.38 -3.57 -11.12
CA CYS A 89 6.13 -4.28 -10.97
C CYS A 89 6.28 -5.34 -9.89
N CYS A 90 5.62 -5.15 -8.76
CA CYS A 90 5.50 -6.11 -7.67
C CYS A 90 4.35 -7.08 -7.97
N TYR A 91 4.58 -8.39 -7.82
CA TYR A 91 3.54 -9.40 -8.05
C TYR A 91 3.74 -10.63 -7.15
N GLY A 92 2.73 -11.48 -7.05
CA GLY A 92 2.78 -12.71 -6.24
C GLY A 92 1.71 -12.75 -5.17
N TYR A 93 1.71 -13.83 -4.38
CA TYR A 93 0.62 -14.15 -3.45
C TYR A 93 0.22 -13.01 -2.51
N CYS A 94 1.20 -12.29 -1.95
CA CYS A 94 0.90 -11.18 -1.03
C CYS A 94 0.40 -9.93 -1.75
N ILE A 95 0.72 -9.75 -3.03
CA ILE A 95 0.22 -8.63 -3.84
C ILE A 95 -1.23 -8.90 -4.23
N ASP A 96 -1.56 -10.12 -4.67
CA ASP A 96 -2.94 -10.53 -4.96
C ASP A 96 -3.83 -10.39 -3.72
N LEU A 97 -3.30 -10.78 -2.55
CA LEU A 97 -4.00 -10.59 -1.27
C LEU A 97 -4.20 -9.10 -0.94
N LEU A 98 -3.19 -8.25 -1.14
CA LEU A 98 -3.27 -6.81 -0.89
C LEU A 98 -4.34 -6.15 -1.78
N GLU A 99 -4.36 -6.48 -3.08
CA GLU A 99 -5.38 -6.02 -4.01
C GLU A 99 -6.79 -6.42 -3.54
N LYS A 100 -6.95 -7.68 -3.11
CA LYS A 100 -8.24 -8.15 -2.61
C LYS A 100 -8.69 -7.42 -1.34
N LEU A 101 -7.75 -7.15 -0.42
CA LEU A 101 -8.04 -6.36 0.77
C LEU A 101 -8.42 -4.92 0.41
N ALA A 102 -7.72 -4.30 -0.55
CA ALA A 102 -8.02 -2.94 -1.01
C ALA A 102 -9.41 -2.83 -1.63
N GLU A 103 -9.81 -3.83 -2.43
CA GLU A 103 -11.15 -3.95 -2.99
C GLU A 103 -12.21 -4.12 -1.88
N ASP A 104 -12.06 -5.13 -1.02
CA ASP A 104 -13.07 -5.50 -0.03
C ASP A 104 -13.26 -4.43 1.05
N MET A 105 -12.19 -3.68 1.38
CA MET A 105 -12.20 -2.62 2.41
C MET A 105 -12.28 -1.20 1.83
N ASN A 106 -12.32 -1.06 0.49
CA ASN A 106 -12.39 0.22 -0.22
C ASN A 106 -11.31 1.22 0.20
N PHE A 107 -10.04 0.82 0.07
CA PHE A 107 -8.88 1.70 0.17
C PHE A 107 -8.08 1.70 -1.15
N ASP A 108 -7.20 2.68 -1.32
CA ASP A 108 -6.13 2.66 -2.32
C ASP A 108 -4.78 2.72 -1.60
N PHE A 109 -3.70 2.43 -2.33
CA PHE A 109 -2.39 2.33 -1.72
C PHE A 109 -1.25 2.70 -2.66
N ASP A 110 -0.21 3.23 -2.04
CA ASP A 110 1.12 3.39 -2.61
C ASP A 110 2.01 2.23 -2.10
N LEU A 111 2.72 1.55 -3.00
CA LEU A 111 3.52 0.37 -2.66
C LEU A 111 5.02 0.65 -2.81
N TYR A 112 5.81 0.34 -1.78
CA TYR A 112 7.27 0.43 -1.87
C TYR A 112 7.99 -0.74 -1.21
N ILE A 113 9.20 -1.03 -1.69
CA ILE A 113 10.08 -2.08 -1.18
C ILE A 113 10.96 -1.51 -0.06
N VAL A 114 11.05 -2.24 1.04
CA VAL A 114 11.87 -1.84 2.20
C VAL A 114 13.33 -1.66 1.81
N GLY A 115 13.88 -0.47 2.04
CA GLY A 115 15.21 -0.10 1.52
C GLY A 115 16.39 -0.90 2.08
N ASP A 116 16.28 -1.54 3.25
CA ASP A 116 17.36 -2.37 3.82
C ASP A 116 17.22 -3.87 3.51
N GLY A 117 16.10 -4.28 2.87
CA GLY A 117 15.81 -5.67 2.55
C GLY A 117 15.69 -6.57 3.78
N LYS A 118 15.28 -6.06 4.95
CA LYS A 118 15.11 -6.84 6.20
C LYS A 118 13.67 -6.84 6.69
N TYR A 119 13.22 -7.98 7.22
CA TYR A 119 11.96 -8.07 7.95
C TYR A 119 11.96 -7.18 9.19
N GLY A 120 13.01 -7.29 10.01
CA GLY A 120 13.25 -6.40 11.12
C GLY A 120 13.98 -7.06 12.28
N ALA A 121 14.72 -6.24 13.01
CA ALA A 121 15.47 -6.65 14.18
C ALA A 121 15.71 -5.44 15.08
N TRP A 122 15.77 -5.66 16.39
CA TRP A 122 16.23 -4.65 17.34
C TRP A 122 17.75 -4.56 17.30
N LYS A 123 18.30 -3.45 16.81
CA LYS A 123 19.73 -3.20 16.71
C LYS A 123 20.05 -1.77 17.09
N ASN A 124 21.11 -1.57 17.87
CA ASN A 124 21.59 -0.23 18.26
C ASN A 124 20.46 0.65 18.85
N GLY A 125 19.60 0.06 19.68
CA GLY A 125 18.53 0.78 20.39
C GLY A 125 17.32 1.17 19.54
N HIS A 126 17.15 0.61 18.34
CA HIS A 126 15.98 0.86 17.50
C HIS A 126 15.63 -0.36 16.63
N TRP A 127 14.38 -0.40 16.16
CA TRP A 127 13.93 -1.39 15.17
C TRP A 127 14.45 -1.03 13.77
N LYS A 128 14.73 -2.07 12.97
CA LYS A 128 15.13 -2.00 11.56
C LYS A 128 14.11 -2.74 10.69
N GLY A 129 14.29 -2.70 9.36
CA GLY A 129 13.41 -3.38 8.42
C GLY A 129 11.97 -2.88 8.44
N LEU A 130 11.06 -3.75 8.03
CA LEU A 130 9.61 -3.50 7.96
C LEU A 130 9.02 -2.97 9.28
N VAL A 131 9.62 -3.30 10.42
CA VAL A 131 9.12 -2.86 11.73
C VAL A 131 9.27 -1.35 11.96
N LYS A 132 10.23 -0.70 11.29
CA LYS A 132 10.51 0.75 11.42
C LYS A 132 9.96 1.59 10.25
N SER A 133 9.62 0.91 9.16
CA SER A 133 9.21 1.48 7.87
C SER A 133 7.99 2.40 7.94
#